data_AF-A5GEH0-F1
#
_entry.id   AF-A5GEH0-F1
#
_cell.length_a   1.000
_cell.length_b   1.000
_cell.length_c   1.000
_cell.angle_alpha   90.00
_cell.angle_beta   90.00
_cell.angle_gamma   90.00
#
_symmetry.space_group_name_H-M   'P 1'
#
loop_
_entity.id
_entity.type
_entity.pdbx_description
1 polymer ?
#
loop_
_entity_poly.entity_id
_entity_poly.type
_entity_poly.pdbx_seq_one_letter_code
_entity_poly.pdbx_strand_id
1 'polypeptide(L)'
;MTHDNDRENRPHLRLVVNNAEKRNPRPSTSEDDFISFEELATKRDIFRPEFYQDMDQLQKNVYEELERFLGGKGWPYGLDPRHGRLLVLPAGVVCPETAEHGGTQQDEILVYVAEDVTGQGLCLSLEMLLPYYSEDEAVMEDAFLYAPVNQYGTLFLEENRHDSFLDLIYRLALPLFPPDLTGKLLDRLFAIAAYELKETLRGLAEYPAG
;
A
#
# COMPACT_ATOMS: atom_id res chain seq x y z
N MET A 1 17.85 5.61 39.18
CA MET A 1 18.46 4.28 39.33
C MET A 1 17.29 3.32 39.42
N THR A 2 16.93 2.54 38.40
CA THR A 2 17.69 1.51 37.66
C THR A 2 17.17 1.43 36.21
N HIS A 3 18.00 1.72 35.19
CA HIS A 3 18.62 0.76 34.27
C HIS A 3 17.63 -0.31 33.75
N ASP A 4 17.07 -0.16 32.55
CA ASP A 4 17.70 -0.45 31.23
C ASP A 4 17.94 -1.96 31.07
N ASN A 5 17.18 -2.61 30.16
CA ASN A 5 17.48 -3.91 29.53
C ASN A 5 16.29 -4.47 28.69
N ASP A 6 15.75 -3.74 27.71
CA ASP A 6 14.94 -4.38 26.64
C ASP A 6 14.97 -3.60 25.31
N ARG A 7 16.06 -2.84 25.08
CA ARG A 7 16.22 -1.95 23.92
C ARG A 7 16.93 -2.58 22.71
N GLU A 8 17.29 -3.87 22.74
CA GLU A 8 18.17 -4.44 21.69
C GLU A 8 17.62 -5.61 20.88
N ASN A 9 16.35 -6.01 21.00
CA ASN A 9 15.80 -7.06 20.13
C ASN A 9 14.30 -6.84 19.82
N ARG A 10 13.98 -5.87 18.95
CA ARG A 10 12.60 -5.72 18.45
C ARG A 10 12.58 -5.87 16.92
N PRO A 11 11.81 -6.83 16.39
CA PRO A 11 11.81 -7.15 14.97
C PRO A 11 11.14 -6.03 14.16
N HIS A 12 11.64 -5.85 12.94
CA HIS A 12 11.18 -4.90 11.93
C HIS A 12 9.65 -4.84 11.81
N LEU A 13 9.11 -3.62 11.77
CA LEU A 13 7.68 -3.39 11.61
C LEU A 13 7.22 -3.78 10.21
N ARG A 14 6.09 -4.47 10.18
CA ARG A 14 5.43 -5.04 9.01
C ARG A 14 4.11 -4.31 8.84
N LEU A 15 3.76 -4.02 7.59
CA LEU A 15 2.48 -3.40 7.21
C LEU A 15 1.31 -4.09 7.91
N VAL A 16 0.46 -3.29 8.56
CA VAL A 16 -0.84 -3.71 9.04
C VAL A 16 -1.80 -3.64 7.86
N VAL A 17 -1.77 -4.67 7.03
CA VAL A 17 -3.00 -5.46 7.01
C VAL A 17 -2.75 -6.55 8.06
N ASN A 18 -3.21 -6.27 9.28
CA ASN A 18 -3.23 -7.14 10.46
C ASN A 18 -1.89 -7.72 11.00
N ASN A 19 -1.23 -6.99 11.91
CA ASN A 19 -0.13 -7.53 12.71
C ASN A 19 -0.69 -8.28 13.95
N ALA A 20 -0.70 -9.62 13.89
CA ALA A 20 -1.38 -10.48 14.86
C ALA A 20 -0.72 -10.59 16.25
N GLU A 21 0.54 -10.19 16.42
CA GLU A 21 1.24 -10.37 17.69
C GLU A 21 1.18 -9.16 18.63
N LYS A 22 0.78 -7.98 18.14
CA LYS A 22 0.61 -6.76 18.96
C LYS A 22 -0.84 -6.43 19.32
N ARG A 23 -1.82 -7.14 18.76
CA ARG A 23 -3.21 -7.05 19.23
C ARG A 23 -3.35 -7.91 20.49
N ASN A 24 -3.83 -7.30 21.57
CA ASN A 24 -4.25 -8.01 22.79
C ASN A 24 -4.99 -9.34 22.44
N PRO A 25 -4.80 -10.44 23.20
CA PRO A 25 -5.40 -11.74 22.90
C PRO A 25 -6.90 -11.82 23.26
N ARG A 26 -7.64 -10.72 23.14
CA ARG A 26 -9.09 -10.67 23.39
C ARG A 26 -9.82 -9.91 22.29
N PRO A 27 -10.96 -10.44 21.83
CA PRO A 27 -11.60 -10.01 20.60
C PRO A 27 -12.24 -8.63 20.78
N SER A 28 -11.80 -7.65 20.00
CA SER A 28 -12.67 -6.54 19.62
C SER A 28 -13.60 -7.06 18.54
N THR A 29 -14.88 -7.10 18.86
CA THR A 29 -15.99 -7.56 18.02
C THR A 29 -16.17 -6.67 16.78
N SER A 30 -15.38 -6.89 15.73
CA SER A 30 -15.62 -6.38 14.38
C SER A 30 -15.07 -7.37 13.34
N GLU A 31 -15.98 -7.90 12.51
CA GLU A 31 -15.80 -8.98 11.54
C GLU A 31 -15.12 -8.52 10.23
N ASP A 32 -13.90 -7.99 10.28
CA ASP A 32 -13.09 -7.86 9.06
C ASP A 32 -12.07 -9.00 9.03
N ASP A 33 -12.42 -10.07 8.30
CA ASP A 33 -11.56 -11.22 8.04
C ASP A 33 -10.34 -10.77 7.24
N PHE A 34 -9.24 -10.51 7.93
CA PHE A 34 -7.96 -10.23 7.30
C PHE A 34 -7.50 -11.38 6.38
N ILE A 35 -7.08 -11.05 5.16
CA ILE A 35 -6.47 -11.98 4.21
C ILE A 35 -5.05 -11.51 3.90
N SER A 36 -4.05 -12.33 4.23
CA SER A 36 -2.64 -12.04 3.92
C SER A 36 -2.36 -11.99 2.42
N PHE A 37 -1.35 -11.22 2.00
CA PHE A 37 -0.87 -11.25 0.62
C PHE A 37 -0.55 -12.66 0.13
N GLU A 38 0.11 -13.51 0.94
CA GLU A 38 0.45 -14.88 0.53
C GLU A 38 -0.81 -15.70 0.21
N GLU A 39 -1.88 -15.50 1.00
CA GLU A 39 -3.17 -16.13 0.73
C GLU A 39 -3.84 -15.54 -0.51
N LEU A 40 -3.87 -14.22 -0.67
CA LEU A 40 -4.43 -13.55 -1.84
C LEU A 40 -3.73 -13.98 -3.14
N ALA A 41 -2.40 -14.11 -3.11
CA ALA A 41 -1.60 -14.54 -4.25
C ALA A 41 -1.78 -16.04 -4.56
N THR A 42 -1.81 -16.89 -3.52
CA THR A 42 -1.93 -18.35 -3.69
C THR A 42 -3.34 -18.76 -4.12
N LYS A 43 -4.37 -18.13 -3.55
CA LYS A 43 -5.79 -18.41 -3.84
C LYS A 43 -6.37 -17.44 -4.86
N ARG A 44 -5.53 -16.69 -5.58
CA ARG A 44 -5.95 -15.64 -6.52
C ARG A 44 -7.05 -16.08 -7.47
N ASP A 45 -6.92 -17.25 -8.09
CA ASP A 45 -7.91 -17.76 -9.06
C ASP A 45 -9.26 -18.10 -8.40
N ILE A 46 -9.27 -18.37 -7.09
CA ILE A 46 -10.48 -18.60 -6.30
C ILE A 46 -11.16 -17.28 -5.97
N PHE A 47 -10.40 -16.22 -5.64
CA PHE A 47 -10.93 -14.90 -5.33
C PHE A 47 -11.34 -14.10 -6.58
N ARG A 48 -10.74 -14.40 -7.74
CA ARG A 48 -10.95 -13.68 -8.99
C ARG A 48 -12.45 -13.49 -9.36
N PRO A 49 -13.34 -14.50 -9.29
CA PRO A 49 -14.75 -14.30 -9.62
C PRO A 49 -15.45 -13.29 -8.69
N GLU A 50 -15.17 -13.35 -7.39
CA GLU A 50 -15.72 -12.43 -6.37
C GLU A 50 -15.16 -11.02 -6.56
N PHE A 51 -13.86 -10.91 -6.88
CA PHE A 51 -13.19 -9.65 -7.14
C PHE A 51 -13.85 -8.87 -8.29
N TYR A 52 -14.14 -9.56 -9.39
CA TYR A 52 -14.76 -8.95 -10.58
C TYR A 52 -16.29 -8.84 -10.52
N GLN A 53 -16.90 -9.31 -9.43
CA GLN A 53 -18.34 -9.27 -9.26
C GLN A 53 -18.82 -7.82 -9.25
N ASP A 54 -19.90 -7.54 -9.98
CA ASP A 54 -20.54 -6.21 -10.03
C ASP A 54 -19.57 -5.05 -10.39
N MET A 55 -18.48 -5.33 -11.12
CA MET A 55 -17.62 -4.32 -11.74
C MET A 55 -18.11 -3.98 -13.15
N ASP A 56 -18.00 -2.69 -13.49
CA ASP A 56 -18.26 -2.22 -14.85
C ASP A 56 -17.20 -2.73 -15.83
N GLN A 57 -17.60 -2.87 -17.11
CA GLN A 57 -16.73 -3.43 -18.13
C GLN A 57 -15.41 -2.64 -18.29
N LEU A 58 -15.46 -1.32 -18.10
CA LEU A 58 -14.26 -0.49 -18.22
C LEU A 58 -13.26 -0.78 -17.09
N GLN A 59 -13.72 -0.90 -15.85
CA GLN A 59 -12.89 -1.27 -14.70
C GLN A 59 -12.32 -2.69 -14.87
N LYS A 60 -13.15 -3.62 -15.35
CA LYS A 60 -12.72 -5.00 -15.66
C LYS A 60 -11.54 -5.01 -16.64
N ASN A 61 -11.65 -4.26 -17.74
CA ASN A 61 -10.59 -4.19 -18.75
C ASN A 61 -9.27 -3.65 -18.17
N VAL A 62 -9.35 -2.65 -17.29
CA VAL A 62 -8.16 -2.07 -16.63
C VAL A 62 -7.49 -3.10 -15.72
N TYR A 63 -8.25 -3.78 -14.88
CA TYR A 63 -7.70 -4.84 -14.01
C TYR A 63 -7.16 -6.02 -14.82
N GLU A 64 -7.83 -6.44 -15.89
CA GLU A 64 -7.33 -7.52 -16.76
C GLU A 64 -6.01 -7.15 -17.44
N GLU A 65 -5.84 -5.89 -17.87
CA GLU A 65 -4.57 -5.39 -18.41
C GLU A 65 -3.49 -5.31 -17.32
N LEU A 66 -3.82 -4.87 -16.10
CA LEU A 66 -2.91 -4.90 -14.95
C LEU A 66 -2.43 -6.32 -14.66
N GLU A 67 -3.34 -7.28 -14.55
CA GLU A 67 -3.00 -8.69 -14.32
C GLU A 67 -2.11 -9.25 -15.44
N ARG A 68 -2.43 -8.96 -16.70
CA ARG A 68 -1.61 -9.36 -17.85
C ARG A 68 -0.21 -8.77 -17.79
N PHE A 69 -0.10 -7.49 -17.46
CA PHE A 69 1.18 -6.79 -17.32
C PHE A 69 2.02 -7.40 -16.19
N LEU A 70 1.43 -7.58 -15.01
CA LEU A 70 2.11 -8.16 -13.84
C LEU A 70 2.53 -9.61 -14.10
N GLY A 71 1.66 -10.41 -14.72
CA GLY A 71 1.98 -11.76 -15.17
C GLY A 71 3.14 -11.77 -16.17
N GLY A 72 3.16 -10.84 -17.13
CA GLY A 72 4.25 -10.68 -18.11
C GLY A 72 5.59 -10.27 -17.48
N LYS A 73 5.56 -9.52 -16.38
CA LYS A 73 6.74 -9.16 -15.57
C LYS A 73 7.20 -10.27 -14.62
N GLY A 74 6.35 -11.28 -14.38
CA GLY A 74 6.57 -12.29 -13.35
C GLY A 74 6.44 -11.74 -11.93
N TRP A 75 5.69 -10.66 -11.74
CA TRP A 75 5.48 -10.04 -10.44
C TRP A 75 4.37 -10.77 -9.67
N PRO A 76 4.58 -11.16 -8.41
CA PRO A 76 3.54 -11.76 -7.60
C PRO A 76 2.50 -10.68 -7.24
N TYR A 77 1.23 -11.04 -7.31
CA TYR A 77 0.12 -10.15 -6.98
C TYR A 77 -1.07 -10.93 -6.44
N GLY A 78 -1.82 -10.30 -5.53
CA GLY A 78 -3.07 -10.79 -4.95
C GLY A 78 -4.27 -9.97 -5.42
N LEU A 79 -5.47 -10.55 -5.32
CA LEU A 79 -6.74 -9.87 -5.58
C LEU A 79 -7.62 -9.97 -4.34
N ASP A 80 -7.88 -8.85 -3.69
CA ASP A 80 -8.72 -8.75 -2.50
C ASP A 80 -10.15 -8.34 -2.87
N PRO A 81 -11.14 -9.26 -2.80
CA PRO A 81 -12.52 -8.94 -3.14
C PRO A 81 -13.29 -8.19 -2.04
N ARG A 82 -12.77 -8.16 -0.81
CA ARG A 82 -13.51 -7.72 0.39
C ARG A 82 -13.21 -6.28 0.79
N HIS A 83 -11.95 -5.85 0.66
CA HIS A 83 -11.50 -4.56 1.16
C HIS A 83 -11.45 -3.47 0.08
N GLY A 84 -12.52 -3.32 -0.71
CA GLY A 84 -12.60 -2.29 -1.74
C GLY A 84 -12.01 -2.68 -3.10
N ARG A 85 -11.90 -3.98 -3.38
CA ARG A 85 -11.46 -4.54 -4.67
C ARG A 85 -10.04 -4.09 -5.02
N LEU A 86 -9.10 -4.46 -4.16
CA LEU A 86 -7.69 -4.07 -4.26
C LEU A 86 -6.86 -5.14 -4.97
N LEU A 87 -6.03 -4.72 -5.91
CA LEU A 87 -4.90 -5.53 -6.38
C LEU A 87 -3.71 -5.24 -5.46
N VAL A 88 -3.17 -6.28 -4.83
CA VAL A 88 -2.12 -6.16 -3.81
C VAL A 88 -0.79 -6.61 -4.39
N LEU A 89 0.25 -5.80 -4.20
CA LEU A 89 1.63 -6.08 -4.66
C LEU A 89 2.60 -5.97 -3.48
N PRO A 90 3.66 -6.80 -3.39
CA PRO A 90 4.72 -6.55 -2.43
C PRO A 90 5.46 -5.27 -2.80
N ALA A 91 5.64 -4.35 -1.86
CA ALA A 91 6.30 -3.07 -2.07
C ALA A 91 7.73 -3.26 -2.60
N GLY A 92 8.46 -4.25 -2.08
CA GLY A 92 9.82 -4.56 -2.54
C GLY A 92 9.94 -5.05 -3.99
N VAL A 93 8.83 -5.45 -4.62
CA VAL A 93 8.81 -5.79 -6.06
C VAL A 93 8.73 -4.52 -6.92
N VAL A 94 8.00 -3.49 -6.44
CA VAL A 94 7.82 -2.21 -7.15
C VAL A 94 8.99 -1.26 -6.85
N CYS A 95 9.38 -1.15 -5.58
CA CYS A 95 10.45 -0.30 -5.07
C CYS A 95 11.37 -1.14 -4.16
N PRO A 96 12.42 -1.78 -4.70
CA PRO A 96 13.35 -2.58 -3.90
C PRO A 96 14.04 -1.82 -2.77
N GLU A 97 14.22 -0.50 -2.93
CA GLU A 97 14.83 0.39 -1.95
C GLU A 97 14.01 0.53 -0.65
N THR A 98 12.76 0.05 -0.60
CA THR A 98 11.99 -0.01 0.65
C THR A 98 12.75 -0.75 1.75
N ALA A 99 13.49 -1.81 1.40
CA ALA A 99 14.29 -2.58 2.34
C ALA A 99 15.42 -1.78 3.00
N GLU A 100 15.95 -0.74 2.33
CA GLU A 100 16.99 0.12 2.87
C GLU A 100 16.45 1.10 3.93
N HIS A 101 15.13 1.32 3.92
CA HIS A 101 14.43 2.29 4.77
C HIS A 101 13.48 1.62 5.76
N GLY A 102 13.83 0.42 6.21
CA GLY A 102 13.07 -0.31 7.24
C GLY A 102 11.89 -1.12 6.70
N GLY A 103 11.68 -1.13 5.39
CA GLY A 103 10.62 -1.89 4.77
C GLY A 103 10.84 -3.39 4.85
N THR A 104 9.73 -4.13 4.90
CA THR A 104 9.71 -5.59 5.04
C THR A 104 9.11 -6.29 3.83
N GLN A 105 9.29 -7.61 3.76
CA GLN A 105 8.62 -8.43 2.73
C GLN A 105 7.10 -8.43 2.84
N GLN A 106 6.56 -7.97 3.97
CA GLN A 106 5.12 -7.83 4.20
C GLN A 106 4.61 -6.45 3.82
N ASP A 107 5.48 -5.55 3.37
CA ASP A 107 5.04 -4.25 2.93
C ASP A 107 4.32 -4.38 1.61
N GLU A 108 3.14 -3.77 1.53
CA GLU A 108 2.22 -3.92 0.42
C GLU A 108 1.94 -2.58 -0.25
N ILE A 109 1.74 -2.65 -1.55
CA ILE A 109 1.23 -1.59 -2.39
C ILE A 109 -0.17 -2.02 -2.84
N LEU A 110 -1.14 -1.16 -2.55
CA LEU A 110 -2.53 -1.34 -2.90
C LEU A 110 -2.82 -0.60 -4.19
N VAL A 111 -3.26 -1.32 -5.21
CA VAL A 111 -3.61 -0.76 -6.52
C VAL A 111 -5.11 -0.91 -6.72
N TYR A 112 -5.79 0.20 -7.02
CA TYR A 112 -7.22 0.15 -7.30
C TYR A 112 -7.65 1.16 -8.36
N VAL A 113 -8.81 0.88 -8.94
CA VAL A 113 -9.40 1.65 -10.02
C VAL A 113 -10.68 2.29 -9.49
N ALA A 114 -10.72 3.61 -9.48
CA ALA A 114 -11.91 4.38 -9.12
C ALA A 114 -12.47 5.13 -10.34
N GLU A 115 -13.73 5.54 -10.28
CA GLU A 115 -14.23 6.53 -11.23
C GLU A 115 -13.52 7.86 -11.02
N ASP A 116 -13.27 8.58 -12.11
CA ASP A 116 -12.76 9.94 -12.01
C ASP A 116 -13.81 10.89 -11.42
N VAL A 117 -13.37 12.04 -10.91
CA VAL A 117 -14.27 13.04 -10.29
C VAL A 117 -15.33 13.59 -11.25
N THR A 118 -15.20 13.35 -12.55
CA THR A 118 -16.15 13.79 -13.57
C THR A 118 -17.17 12.71 -13.93
N GLY A 119 -16.96 11.46 -13.47
CA GLY A 119 -17.75 10.29 -13.86
C GLY A 119 -17.57 9.88 -15.32
N GLN A 120 -16.56 10.42 -16.02
CA GLN A 120 -16.35 10.18 -17.47
C GLN A 120 -15.12 9.33 -17.76
N GLY A 121 -14.30 9.08 -16.75
CA GLY A 121 -13.06 8.33 -16.86
C GLY A 121 -12.82 7.48 -15.63
N LEU A 122 -11.66 6.85 -15.61
CA LEU A 122 -11.18 6.10 -14.45
C LEU A 122 -9.93 6.78 -13.89
N CYS A 123 -9.63 6.49 -12.65
CA CYS A 123 -8.39 6.84 -11.99
C CYS A 123 -7.73 5.56 -11.49
N LEU A 124 -6.47 5.35 -11.87
CA LEU A 124 -5.65 4.29 -11.32
C LEU A 124 -4.88 4.85 -10.13
N SER A 125 -5.21 4.35 -8.96
CA SER A 125 -4.59 4.75 -7.71
C SER A 125 -3.64 3.67 -7.21
N LEU A 126 -2.54 4.12 -6.62
CA LEU A 126 -1.56 3.30 -5.93
C LEU A 126 -1.33 3.89 -4.55
N GLU A 127 -1.48 3.06 -3.52
CA GLU A 127 -1.28 3.44 -2.13
C GLU A 127 -0.26 2.55 -1.43
N MET A 128 0.52 3.14 -0.54
CA MET A 128 1.43 2.43 0.33
C MET A 128 1.39 3.08 1.71
N LEU A 129 1.19 2.27 2.74
CA LEU A 129 1.49 2.67 4.11
C LEU A 129 3.01 2.70 4.23
N LEU A 130 3.57 3.85 4.58
CA LEU A 130 5.01 4.02 4.63
C LEU A 130 5.55 3.31 5.89
N PRO A 131 6.73 2.65 5.82
CA PRO A 131 7.40 2.03 6.96
C PRO A 131 8.02 3.11 7.88
N TYR A 132 7.24 4.10 8.27
CA TYR A 132 7.58 5.21 9.15
C TYR A 132 6.49 5.33 10.22
N TYR A 133 6.89 5.27 11.49
CA TYR A 133 5.96 5.31 12.61
C TYR A 133 6.59 6.01 13.81
N SER A 134 5.74 6.58 14.66
CA SER A 134 6.10 7.14 15.97
C SER A 134 4.91 7.02 16.91
N GLU A 135 5.16 6.76 18.20
CA GLU A 135 4.13 6.82 19.25
C GLU A 135 3.81 8.28 19.64
N ASP A 136 4.66 9.22 19.25
CA ASP A 136 4.42 10.66 19.40
C ASP A 136 3.67 11.19 18.17
N GLU A 137 2.41 11.56 18.37
CA GLU A 137 1.54 12.14 17.34
C GLU A 137 2.17 13.39 16.72
N ALA A 138 2.88 14.22 17.49
CA ALA A 138 3.50 15.44 16.96
C ALA A 138 4.60 15.12 15.94
N VAL A 139 5.34 14.01 16.13
CA VAL A 139 6.34 13.54 15.17
C VAL A 139 5.68 13.04 13.88
N MET A 140 4.52 12.41 13.98
CA MET A 140 3.74 11.97 12.81
C MET A 140 3.13 13.15 12.05
N GLU A 141 2.63 14.16 12.76
CA GLU A 141 2.16 15.42 12.17
C GLU A 141 3.30 16.17 11.48
N ASP A 142 4.48 16.28 12.11
CA ASP A 142 5.65 16.91 11.51
C ASP A 142 6.11 16.16 10.26
N ALA A 143 6.15 14.83 10.29
CA ALA A 143 6.46 14.04 9.10
C ALA A 143 5.45 14.30 7.97
N PHE A 144 4.14 14.33 8.27
CA PHE A 144 3.12 14.67 7.28
C PHE A 144 3.29 16.09 6.70
N LEU A 145 3.62 17.08 7.53
CA LEU A 145 3.74 18.48 7.12
C LEU A 145 5.01 18.77 6.31
N TYR A 146 6.11 18.09 6.61
CA TYR A 146 7.43 18.44 6.09
C TYR A 146 8.04 17.41 5.15
N ALA A 147 7.54 16.17 5.11
CA ALA A 147 8.05 15.17 4.19
C ALA A 147 7.88 15.61 2.73
N PRO A 148 8.78 15.18 1.84
CA PRO A 148 8.73 15.61 0.45
C PRO A 148 7.47 15.07 -0.24
N VAL A 149 6.66 15.98 -0.76
CA VAL A 149 5.57 15.64 -1.70
C VAL A 149 6.13 15.78 -3.10
N ASN A 150 6.24 14.65 -3.80
CA ASN A 150 6.71 14.61 -5.18
C ASN A 150 5.59 15.01 -6.16
N GLN A 151 5.95 15.13 -7.44
CA GLN A 151 5.09 15.76 -8.45
C GLN A 151 3.73 15.08 -8.65
N TYR A 152 3.65 13.76 -8.49
CA TYR A 152 2.46 12.97 -8.81
C TYR A 152 1.75 12.40 -7.59
N GLY A 153 2.37 12.47 -6.41
CA GLY A 153 1.86 11.87 -5.19
C GLY A 153 1.38 12.85 -4.15
N THR A 154 0.77 12.30 -3.11
CA THR A 154 0.34 13.04 -1.93
C THR A 154 0.51 12.15 -0.71
N LEU A 155 0.74 12.80 0.43
CA LEU A 155 0.76 12.14 1.73
C LEU A 155 -0.60 12.28 2.40
N PHE A 156 -0.94 11.30 3.23
CA PHE A 156 -2.07 11.32 4.14
C PHE A 156 -1.64 10.80 5.50
N LEU A 157 -2.36 11.25 6.51
CA LEU A 157 -2.27 10.72 7.85
C LEU A 157 -3.64 10.13 8.20
N GLU A 158 -3.67 8.86 8.58
CA GLU A 158 -4.90 8.15 8.93
C GLU A 158 -4.73 7.45 10.28
N GLU A 159 -5.73 7.56 11.17
CA GLU A 159 -5.73 6.78 12.41
C GLU A 159 -6.07 5.32 12.10
N ASN A 160 -5.16 4.42 12.44
CA ASN A 160 -5.38 3.00 12.34
C ASN A 160 -6.43 2.56 13.35
N ARG A 161 -7.55 2.03 12.84
CA ARG A 161 -8.70 1.65 13.66
C ARG A 161 -8.41 0.52 14.66
N HIS A 162 -7.28 -0.15 14.53
CA HIS A 162 -6.98 -1.35 15.30
C HIS A 162 -6.03 -1.13 16.47
N ASP A 163 -5.22 -0.08 16.42
CA ASP A 163 -4.27 0.26 17.48
C ASP A 163 -4.25 1.76 17.84
N SER A 164 -5.08 2.58 17.17
CA SER A 164 -5.19 4.03 17.38
C SER A 164 -3.90 4.81 17.13
N PHE A 165 -2.94 4.23 16.41
CA PHE A 165 -1.76 4.96 15.94
C PHE A 165 -2.02 5.63 14.60
N LEU A 166 -1.21 6.64 14.28
CA LEU A 166 -1.28 7.33 12.99
C LEU A 166 -0.41 6.61 11.96
N ASP A 167 -1.02 6.25 10.85
CA ASP A 167 -0.35 5.70 9.67
C ASP A 167 -0.09 6.81 8.66
N LEU A 168 1.16 6.90 8.18
CA LEU A 168 1.53 7.81 7.10
C LEU A 168 1.40 7.06 5.77
N ILE A 169 0.51 7.53 4.90
CA ILE A 169 0.17 6.87 3.64
C ILE A 169 0.66 7.71 2.46
N TYR A 170 1.35 7.09 1.51
CA TYR A 170 1.68 7.69 0.22
C TYR A 170 0.67 7.23 -0.83
N ARG A 171 0.03 8.17 -1.53
CA ARG A 171 -0.91 7.89 -2.62
C ARG A 171 -0.45 8.54 -3.91
N LEU A 172 -0.50 7.77 -4.98
CA LEU A 172 -0.41 8.20 -6.37
C LEU A 172 -1.76 8.00 -7.01
N ALA A 173 -2.26 9.00 -7.74
CA ALA A 173 -3.52 8.91 -8.46
C ALA A 173 -3.30 9.41 -9.90
N LEU A 174 -3.56 8.54 -10.87
CA LEU A 174 -3.33 8.83 -12.28
C LEU A 174 -4.63 8.70 -13.07
N PRO A 175 -5.11 9.77 -13.71
CA PRO A 175 -6.29 9.69 -14.55
C PRO A 175 -6.00 8.77 -15.74
N LEU A 176 -6.83 7.75 -15.89
CA LEU A 176 -6.87 6.91 -17.07
C LEU A 176 -7.75 7.59 -18.10
N PHE A 177 -7.11 8.28 -19.05
CA PHE A 177 -7.83 8.86 -20.17
C PHE A 177 -8.14 7.77 -21.21
N PRO A 178 -9.40 7.58 -21.63
CA PRO A 178 -9.80 6.49 -22.53
C PRO A 178 -9.09 6.49 -23.90
N PRO A 179 -8.98 5.32 -24.58
CA PRO A 179 -9.58 4.04 -24.16
C PRO A 179 -8.62 2.95 -23.66
N ASP A 180 -7.30 3.04 -23.87
CA ASP A 180 -6.45 1.86 -23.65
C ASP A 180 -5.32 2.12 -22.65
N LEU A 181 -5.45 1.56 -21.45
CA LEU A 181 -4.30 1.28 -20.61
C LEU A 181 -3.39 0.33 -21.40
N THR A 182 -2.11 0.68 -21.51
CA THR A 182 -1.13 -0.16 -22.20
C THR A 182 -0.01 -0.55 -21.26
N GLY A 183 0.63 -1.68 -21.51
CA GLY A 183 1.86 -2.05 -20.81
C GLY A 183 2.93 -0.96 -20.76
N LYS A 184 3.05 -0.09 -21.77
CA LYS A 184 3.98 1.06 -21.75
C LYS A 184 3.57 2.13 -20.73
N LEU A 185 2.28 2.40 -20.61
CA LEU A 185 1.75 3.32 -19.60
C LEU A 185 1.92 2.74 -18.21
N LEU A 186 1.69 1.43 -18.05
CA LEU A 186 1.94 0.72 -16.78
C LEU A 186 3.42 0.70 -16.41
N ASP A 187 4.32 0.44 -17.34
CA ASP A 187 5.77 0.55 -17.12
C ASP A 187 6.14 1.95 -16.63
N ARG A 188 5.61 2.99 -17.28
CA ARG A 188 5.86 4.37 -16.89
C ARG A 188 5.28 4.68 -15.51
N LEU A 189 4.08 4.19 -15.22
CA LEU A 189 3.41 4.36 -13.94
C LEU A 189 4.20 3.74 -12.81
N PHE A 190 4.58 2.47 -12.93
CA PHE A 190 5.34 1.79 -11.87
C PHE A 190 6.76 2.37 -11.73
N ALA A 191 7.36 2.89 -12.80
CA ALA A 191 8.62 3.62 -12.70
C ALA A 191 8.48 4.96 -11.94
N ILE A 192 7.38 5.70 -12.14
CA ILE A 192 7.06 6.90 -11.36
C ILE A 192 6.83 6.50 -9.90
N ALA A 193 6.04 5.45 -9.65
CA ALA A 193 5.76 4.99 -8.31
C ALA A 193 7.02 4.58 -7.54
N ALA A 194 7.90 3.80 -8.18
CA ALA A 194 9.18 3.41 -7.59
C ALA A 194 10.04 4.62 -7.24
N TYR A 195 10.15 5.59 -8.15
CA TYR A 195 10.93 6.80 -7.92
C TYR A 195 10.35 7.62 -6.76
N GLU A 196 9.05 7.90 -6.78
CA GLU A 196 8.44 8.74 -5.74
C GLU A 196 8.48 8.08 -4.37
N LEU A 197 8.17 6.78 -4.28
CA LEU A 197 8.28 6.05 -3.01
C LEU A 197 9.72 6.09 -2.49
N LYS A 198 10.72 5.85 -3.34
CA LYS A 198 12.13 5.93 -2.96
C LYS A 198 12.51 7.30 -2.40
N GLU A 199 12.15 8.38 -3.11
CA GLU A 199 12.52 9.73 -2.69
C GLU A 199 11.78 10.13 -1.40
N THR A 200 10.52 9.72 -1.24
CA THR A 200 9.75 9.91 0.00
C THR A 200 10.41 9.18 1.17
N LEU A 201 10.76 7.90 1.00
CA LEU A 201 11.43 7.10 2.04
C LEU A 201 12.79 7.69 2.42
N ARG A 202 13.57 8.16 1.43
CA ARG A 202 14.84 8.83 1.67
C ARG A 202 14.66 10.09 2.50
N GLY A 203 13.66 10.91 2.18
CA GLY A 203 13.35 12.11 2.96
C GLY A 203 12.92 11.77 4.39
N LEU A 204 12.08 10.76 4.56
CA LEU A 204 11.62 10.31 5.88
C LEU A 204 12.74 9.75 6.76
N ALA A 205 13.76 9.13 6.16
CA ALA A 205 14.92 8.64 6.89
C ALA A 205 15.77 9.76 7.55
N GLU A 206 15.59 11.01 7.14
CA GLU A 206 16.26 12.17 7.75
C GLU A 206 15.52 12.69 9.00
N TYR A 207 14.29 12.25 9.25
CA TYR A 207 13.54 12.62 10.44
C TYR A 207 14.01 11.80 11.65
N PRO A 208 14.09 12.42 12.84
CA PRO A 208 14.46 11.69 14.04
C PRO A 208 13.46 10.57 14.30
N ALA A 209 13.96 9.33 14.35
CA ALA A 209 13.23 8.24 14.99
C ALA A 209 13.12 8.60 16.48
N GLY A 210 11.90 8.98 16.91
CA GLY A 210 11.60 9.22 18.31
C GLY A 210 11.85 7.98 19.17
#